data_AF-A0A967THB2-F1
#
_entry.id   AF-A0A967THB2-F1
#
_cell.length_a   1.000
_cell.length_b   1.000
_cell.length_c   1.000
_cell.angle_alpha   90.00
_cell.angle_beta   90.00
_cell.angle_gamma   90.00
#
_symmetry.space_group_name_H-M   'P 1'
#
loop_
_entity.id
_entity.type
_entity.pdbx_description
1 polymer ?
#
loop_
_entity_poly.entity_id
_entity_poly.type
_entity_poly.pdbx_seq_one_letter_code
_entity_poly.pdbx_strand_id
1 'polypeptide(L)'
;MMDFQYPVIVIPGITASVLRDEYPPDPEPVWRTVEKDYERIALHPDEANEEESEEPRVRYERAEPARVRVDRVFSIPYDELIRELRHDLTRRADEPTPVYPFAYDWRQPL
;
A
#
# COMPACT_ATOMS: atom_id res chain seq x y z
N MET A 1 22.66 -28.59 25.89
CA MET A 1 21.71 -27.48 25.71
C MET A 1 21.22 -27.60 24.27
N MET A 2 19.92 -27.81 24.02
CA MET A 2 19.43 -27.82 22.64
C MET A 2 19.66 -26.43 22.07
N ASP A 3 20.39 -26.35 20.96
CA ASP A 3 20.62 -25.10 20.27
C ASP A 3 19.34 -24.75 19.51
N PHE A 4 18.59 -23.78 20.02
CA PHE A 4 17.32 -23.35 19.43
C PHE A 4 17.56 -22.06 18.65
N GLN A 5 17.30 -22.09 17.35
CA GLN A 5 17.40 -20.91 16.50
C GLN A 5 16.13 -20.06 16.68
N TYR A 6 16.30 -18.86 17.26
CA TYR A 6 15.19 -17.94 17.43
C TYR A 6 14.75 -17.35 16.08
N PRO A 7 13.43 -17.21 15.84
CA PRO A 7 12.94 -16.53 14.65
C PRO A 7 13.20 -15.03 14.72
N VAL A 8 13.39 -14.41 13.57
CA VAL A 8 13.51 -12.96 13.41
C VAL A 8 12.23 -12.42 12.78
N ILE A 9 11.67 -11.39 13.40
CA ILE A 9 10.52 -10.64 12.87
C ILE A 9 11.05 -9.31 12.34
N VAL A 10 10.84 -9.06 11.05
CA VAL A 10 11.21 -7.80 10.41
C VAL A 10 9.99 -6.89 10.39
N ILE A 11 10.04 -5.83 11.22
CA ILE A 11 9.03 -4.77 11.23
C ILE A 11 9.57 -3.63 10.37
N PRO A 12 8.95 -3.32 9.24
CA PRO A 12 9.44 -2.29 8.34
C PRO A 12 9.19 -0.88 8.92
N GLY A 13 10.00 0.10 8.55
CA GLY A 13 9.84 1.48 9.03
C GLY A 13 8.87 2.30 8.17
N ILE A 14 8.19 3.28 8.79
CA ILE A 14 7.36 4.30 8.12
C ILE A 14 6.15 3.68 7.39
N THR A 15 6.11 3.75 6.06
CA THR A 15 4.97 3.46 5.17
C THR A 15 5.29 2.28 4.26
N ALA A 16 5.88 1.24 4.82
CA ALA A 16 6.45 0.13 4.05
C ALA A 16 5.57 -1.13 4.04
N SER A 17 4.28 -0.97 4.29
CA SER A 17 3.26 -2.01 4.09
C SER A 17 2.24 -1.54 3.06
N VAL A 18 1.90 -2.44 2.13
CA VAL A 18 0.79 -2.27 1.20
C VAL A 18 -0.50 -2.35 2.00
N LEU A 19 -1.35 -1.34 1.81
CA LEU A 19 -2.70 -1.28 2.33
C LEU A 19 -3.67 -1.47 1.17
N ARG A 20 -4.61 -2.40 1.33
CA ARG A 20 -5.62 -2.73 0.34
C ARG A 20 -6.98 -2.23 0.82
N ASP A 21 -7.67 -1.48 -0.03
CA ASP A 21 -9.09 -1.19 0.15
C ASP A 21 -9.90 -2.42 -0.28
N GLU A 22 -10.65 -3.03 0.64
CA GLU A 22 -11.49 -4.20 0.35
C GLU A 22 -12.79 -3.85 -0.36
N TYR A 23 -13.20 -2.59 -0.31
CA TYR A 23 -14.41 -2.10 -0.95
C TYR A 23 -14.06 -0.87 -1.80
N PRO A 24 -13.29 -1.06 -2.90
CA PRO A 24 -13.11 0.03 -3.84
C PRO A 24 -14.50 0.43 -4.36
N PRO A 25 -14.90 1.71 -4.25
CA PRO A 25 -16.16 2.15 -4.84
C PRO A 25 -16.10 1.93 -6.35
N ASP A 26 -17.18 1.39 -6.92
CA ASP A 26 -17.33 1.39 -8.36
C ASP A 26 -17.35 2.85 -8.85
N PRO A 27 -16.61 3.18 -9.93
CA PRO A 27 -16.70 4.52 -10.49
C PRO A 27 -18.14 4.79 -10.91
N GLU A 28 -18.72 5.87 -10.38
CA GLU A 28 -20.05 6.29 -10.78
C GLU A 28 -20.04 6.81 -12.23
N PRO A 29 -20.81 6.21 -13.14
CA PRO A 29 -20.83 6.65 -14.53
C PRO A 29 -21.65 7.93 -14.66
N VAL A 30 -20.97 9.04 -14.97
CA VAL A 30 -21.60 10.34 -15.27
C VAL A 30 -22.12 10.43 -16.71
N TRP A 31 -21.82 9.43 -17.54
CA TRP A 31 -22.28 9.33 -18.92
C TRP A 31 -22.66 7.91 -19.30
N ARG A 32 -23.86 7.76 -19.85
CA ARG A 32 -24.41 6.54 -20.47
C ARG A 32 -25.20 6.92 -21.72
N THR A 33 -25.59 5.93 -22.53
CA THR A 33 -26.39 6.18 -23.75
C THR A 33 -27.70 6.93 -23.46
N VAL A 34 -28.29 6.72 -22.29
CA VAL A 34 -29.59 7.30 -21.87
C VAL A 34 -29.50 8.34 -20.76
N GLU A 35 -28.38 8.45 -20.04
CA GLU A 35 -28.20 9.33 -18.88
C GLU A 35 -26.92 10.16 -19.04
N LYS A 36 -27.02 11.47 -18.77
CA LYS A 36 -25.95 12.43 -19.00
C LYS A 36 -25.93 13.44 -17.86
N ASP A 37 -25.28 13.09 -16.76
CA ASP A 37 -25.26 13.88 -15.53
C ASP A 37 -23.98 14.71 -15.46
N TYR A 38 -23.73 15.51 -16.51
CA TYR A 38 -22.48 16.27 -16.66
C TYR A 38 -22.27 17.30 -15.54
N GLU A 39 -23.35 17.82 -14.94
CA GLU A 39 -23.27 18.72 -13.78
C GLU A 39 -22.60 18.08 -12.55
N ARG A 40 -22.49 16.75 -12.49
CA ARG A 40 -21.81 16.03 -11.40
C ARG A 40 -20.30 16.00 -11.54
N ILE A 41 -19.78 16.45 -12.69
CA ILE A 41 -18.34 16.63 -12.90
C ILE A 41 -17.95 17.94 -12.20
N ALA A 42 -17.68 17.86 -10.89
CA ALA A 42 -17.03 18.96 -10.17
C ALA A 42 -15.53 18.90 -10.44
N LEU A 43 -14.96 20.01 -10.91
CA LEU A 43 -13.52 20.19 -11.05
C LEU A 43 -12.90 20.31 -9.65
N HIS A 44 -11.72 19.75 -9.44
CA HIS A 44 -10.99 19.87 -8.17
C HIS A 44 -10.73 21.36 -7.87
N PRO A 45 -10.82 21.85 -6.62
CA PRO A 45 -10.63 23.26 -6.30
C PRO A 45 -9.25 23.83 -6.70
N ASP A 46 -8.24 22.97 -6.86
CA ASP A 46 -6.93 23.37 -7.40
C ASP A 46 -6.97 23.69 -8.90
N GLU A 47 -7.93 23.12 -9.66
CA GLU A 47 -8.13 23.40 -11.10
C GLU A 47 -8.82 24.75 -11.34
N ALA A 48 -9.51 25.29 -10.34
CA ALA A 48 -10.15 26.61 -10.43
C ALA A 48 -9.14 27.77 -10.35
N ASN A 49 -7.88 27.49 -10.00
CA ASN A 49 -6.82 28.49 -9.78
C ASN A 49 -5.64 28.41 -10.78
N GLU A 50 -5.65 27.45 -11.72
CA GLU A 50 -4.59 27.28 -12.72
C GLU A 50 -5.01 27.92 -14.08
N GLU A 51 -4.92 29.25 -14.19
CA GLU A 51 -5.23 29.98 -15.44
C GLU A 51 -4.21 29.76 -16.59
N GLU A 52 -3.15 28.96 -16.42
CA GLU A 52 -2.00 28.97 -17.35
C GLU A 52 -1.53 27.62 -17.92
N SER A 53 -2.28 26.52 -17.81
CA SER A 53 -1.88 25.24 -18.42
C SER A 53 -2.78 24.83 -19.61
N GLU A 54 -2.17 24.57 -20.77
CA GLU A 54 -2.85 24.28 -22.05
C GLU A 54 -3.65 22.96 -22.10
N GLU A 55 -3.62 22.12 -21.04
CA GLU A 55 -4.49 20.94 -20.93
C GLU A 55 -5.05 20.80 -19.49
N PRO A 56 -6.38 20.80 -19.30
CA PRO A 56 -7.00 20.68 -17.98
C PRO A 56 -6.80 19.26 -17.40
N ARG A 57 -6.11 19.17 -16.27
CA ARG A 57 -5.89 17.92 -15.54
C ARG A 57 -7.08 17.63 -14.63
N VAL A 58 -8.14 17.06 -15.19
CA VAL A 58 -9.36 16.69 -14.43
C VAL A 58 -9.03 15.66 -13.33
N ARG A 59 -9.23 16.03 -12.07
CA ARG A 59 -9.06 15.20 -10.88
C ARG A 59 -10.38 15.09 -10.12
N TYR A 60 -10.88 13.87 -10.01
CA TYR A 60 -12.08 13.57 -9.22
C TYR A 60 -11.69 13.26 -7.77
N GLU A 61 -12.32 13.91 -6.78
CA GLU A 61 -12.09 13.61 -5.36
C GLU A 61 -12.72 12.27 -4.98
N ARG A 62 -11.88 11.34 -4.51
CA ARG A 62 -12.28 10.01 -4.06
C ARG A 62 -12.77 10.08 -2.62
N ALA A 63 -13.98 9.56 -2.35
CA ALA A 63 -14.42 9.27 -0.98
C ALA A 63 -13.45 8.27 -0.34
N GLU A 64 -12.99 8.56 0.89
CA GLU A 64 -11.99 7.78 1.62
C GLU A 64 -12.26 6.26 1.58
N PRO A 65 -11.21 5.41 1.61
CA PRO A 65 -11.37 3.96 1.49
C PRO A 65 -12.27 3.40 2.60
N ALA A 66 -13.32 2.66 2.21
CA ALA A 66 -14.37 2.20 3.13
C ALA A 66 -13.88 1.12 4.11
N ARG A 67 -12.94 0.26 3.69
CA ARG A 67 -12.29 -0.71 4.59
C ARG A 67 -10.89 -1.02 4.14
N VAL A 68 -9.92 -0.59 4.93
CA VAL A 68 -8.51 -0.85 4.66
C VAL A 68 -8.02 -2.06 5.43
N ARG A 69 -7.33 -2.97 4.72
CA ARG A 69 -6.60 -4.11 5.29
C ARG A 69 -5.14 -4.03 4.95
N VAL A 70 -4.33 -4.55 5.86
CA VAL A 70 -2.91 -4.79 5.62
C VAL A 70 -2.77 -5.97 4.66
N ASP A 71 -1.98 -5.83 3.62
CA ASP A 71 -1.71 -6.87 2.64
C ASP A 71 -0.32 -7.49 2.86
N ARG A 72 0.75 -6.75 2.54
CA ARG A 72 2.13 -7.24 2.63
C ARG A 72 3.14 -6.12 2.86
N VAL A 73 4.32 -6.47 3.35
CA VAL A 73 5.48 -5.56 3.33
C VAL A 73 5.90 -5.30 1.89
N PHE A 74 6.43 -4.11 1.60
CA PHE A 74 6.95 -3.79 0.27
C PHE A 74 8.05 -4.78 -0.13
N SER A 75 8.01 -5.25 -1.38
CA SER A 75 9.02 -6.19 -1.88
C SER A 75 10.41 -5.56 -1.94
N ILE A 76 10.50 -4.28 -2.32
CA ILE A 76 11.76 -3.52 -2.30
C ILE A 76 11.69 -2.51 -1.14
N PRO A 77 12.70 -2.46 -0.25
CA PRO A 77 13.93 -3.26 -0.23
C PRO A 77 13.83 -4.57 0.58
N TYR A 78 12.66 -4.91 1.15
CA TYR A 78 12.59 -5.89 2.23
C TYR A 78 12.79 -7.35 1.81
N ASP A 79 12.48 -7.73 0.56
CA ASP A 79 12.72 -9.10 0.09
C ASP A 79 14.22 -9.46 0.09
N GLU A 80 15.07 -8.50 -0.27
CA GLU A 80 16.54 -8.66 -0.27
C GLU A 80 17.06 -8.75 1.17
N LEU A 81 16.68 -7.79 2.02
CA LEU A 81 17.03 -7.81 3.45
C LEU A 81 16.63 -9.13 4.13
N ILE A 82 15.42 -9.63 3.87
CA ILE A 82 14.95 -10.88 4.47
C ILE A 82 15.79 -12.07 3.98
N ARG A 83 16.18 -12.09 2.70
CA ARG A 83 17.05 -13.15 2.16
C ARG A 83 18.44 -13.10 2.80
N GLU A 84 19.02 -11.91 2.95
CA GLU A 84 20.31 -11.70 3.61
C GLU A 84 20.26 -12.13 5.07
N LEU A 85 19.24 -11.71 5.83
CA LEU A 85 19.07 -12.11 7.23
C LEU A 85 18.92 -13.63 7.39
N ARG A 86 18.21 -14.29 6.47
CA ARG A 86 18.11 -15.77 6.49
C ARG A 86 19.47 -16.41 6.29
N HIS A 87 20.29 -15.87 5.39
CA HIS A 87 21.62 -16.40 5.12
C HIS A 87 22.57 -16.12 6.29
N ASP A 88 22.72 -14.86 6.69
CA ASP A 88 23.78 -14.39 7.58
C ASP A 88 23.57 -14.83 9.03
N LEU A 89 22.32 -15.04 9.45
CA LEU A 89 22.02 -15.49 10.81
C LEU A 89 22.02 -17.03 10.95
N THR A 90 22.12 -17.77 9.83
CA THR A 90 22.08 -19.23 9.83
C THR A 90 23.35 -19.80 10.44
N ARG A 91 23.18 -20.58 11.52
CA ARG A 91 24.29 -21.26 12.20
C ARG A 91 24.68 -22.58 11.54
N ARG A 92 23.73 -23.26 10.90
CA ARG A 92 23.91 -24.59 10.30
C ARG A 92 23.21 -24.63 8.94
N ALA A 93 23.91 -25.11 7.91
CA ALA A 93 23.41 -25.06 6.53
C ALA A 93 22.10 -25.84 6.32
N ASP A 94 21.85 -26.86 7.14
CA ASP A 94 20.65 -27.69 7.14
C ASP A 94 19.48 -27.08 7.93
N GLU A 95 19.71 -26.00 8.69
CA GLU A 95 18.73 -25.35 9.56
C GLU A 95 18.75 -23.82 9.38
N PRO A 96 18.13 -23.31 8.31
CA PRO A 96 18.15 -21.88 8.02
C PRO A 96 17.34 -21.08 9.06
N THR A 97 17.81 -19.86 9.33
CA THR A 97 17.12 -18.96 10.28
C THR A 97 15.73 -18.58 9.78
N PRO A 98 14.67 -18.77 10.58
CA PRO A 98 13.34 -18.29 10.22
C PRO A 98 13.29 -16.77 10.30
N VAL A 99 13.02 -16.10 9.16
CA VAL A 99 12.85 -14.64 9.10
C VAL A 99 11.51 -14.31 8.47
N TYR A 100 10.68 -13.55 9.17
CA TYR A 100 9.30 -13.24 8.77
C TYR A 100 9.06 -11.73 8.69
N PRO A 101 8.55 -11.22 7.56
CA PRO A 101 8.07 -9.85 7.49
C PRO A 101 6.78 -9.68 8.30
N PHE A 102 6.66 -8.55 8.98
CA PHE A 102 5.44 -8.15 9.68
C PHE A 102 4.86 -6.89 9.03
N ALA A 103 3.79 -7.07 8.26
CA ALA A 103 3.06 -5.95 7.68
C ALA A 103 2.09 -5.36 8.73
N TYR A 104 1.92 -4.04 8.74
CA TYR A 104 1.01 -3.33 9.64
C TYR A 104 0.34 -2.14 8.96
N ASP A 105 -0.75 -1.64 9.54
CA ASP A 105 -1.40 -0.41 9.09
C ASP A 105 -0.68 0.79 9.68
N TRP A 106 0.21 1.38 8.90
CA TRP A 106 1.04 2.51 9.33
C TRP A 106 0.27 3.80 9.59
N ARG A 107 -1.04 3.84 9.31
CA ARG A 107 -1.92 4.96 9.68
C ARG A 107 -2.40 4.86 11.12
N GLN A 108 -2.19 3.72 11.77
CA GLN A 108 -2.55 3.44 13.15
C GLN A 108 -1.28 3.33 14.01
N PRO A 109 -1.36 3.64 15.31
CA PRO A 109 -0.28 3.35 16.23
C PRO A 109 0.01 1.84 16.28
N LEU A 110 1.30 1.49 16.33
CA LEU A 110 1.83 0.13 16.48
C LEU A 110 1.75 -0.34 17.95
#